data_AF-A0A382FNQ0-F1
#
_entry.id   AF-A0A382FNQ0-F1
#
_cell.length_a   1.000
_cell.length_b   1.000
_cell.length_c   1.000
_cell.angle_alpha   90.00
_cell.angle_beta   90.00
_cell.angle_gamma   90.00
#
_symmetry.space_group_name_H-M   'P 1'
#
loop_
_entity.id
_entity.type
_entity.pdbx_description
1 polymer ?
#
loop_
_entity_poly.entity_id
_entity_poly.type
_entity_poly.pdbx_seq_one_letter_code
_entity_poly.pdbx_strand_id
1 'polypeptide(L)'
;SSLTILSYQYLLTSLFALLIYIPFLEVPNTEQFIKLLIAAIIGTLMHYTFNQAIKISDVTFITPFKYMGLVFASLLGFIFFRDVPNVYTWIGGSIIFLSVLIITIREKQLNKDIAKKSVINPM
;
A
#
# COMPACT_ATOMS: atom_id res chain seq x y z
N SER A 1 -1.59 2.59 -18.87
CA SER A 1 -1.11 3.68 -17.99
C SER A 1 -1.59 3.43 -16.58
N SER A 2 -0.88 3.89 -15.54
CA SER A 2 -1.29 3.71 -14.14
C SER A 2 -2.61 4.42 -13.83
N LEU A 3 -2.88 5.54 -14.53
CA LEU A 3 -4.16 6.23 -14.48
C LEU A 3 -5.30 5.36 -15.01
N THR A 4 -5.07 4.63 -16.10
CA THR A 4 -6.04 3.70 -16.69
C THR A 4 -6.38 2.56 -15.74
N ILE A 5 -5.37 1.95 -15.10
CA ILE A 5 -5.56 0.90 -14.10
C ILE A 5 -6.38 1.44 -12.93
N LEU A 6 -6.04 2.64 -12.45
CA LEU A 6 -6.76 3.31 -11.36
C LEU A 6 -8.23 3.58 -11.72
N SER A 7 -8.48 4.09 -12.92
CA SER A 7 -9.84 4.33 -13.44
C SER A 7 -10.64 3.04 -13.46
N TYR A 8 -10.11 1.95 -14.04
CA TYR A 8 -10.79 0.66 -14.05
C TYR A 8 -11.03 0.12 -12.65
N GLN A 9 -10.05 0.23 -11.75
CA GLN A 9 -10.19 -0.21 -10.37
C GLN A 9 -11.36 0.50 -9.68
N TYR A 10 -11.44 1.84 -9.75
CA TYR A 10 -12.53 2.58 -9.13
C TYR A 10 -13.89 2.33 -9.76
N LEU A 11 -13.96 2.25 -11.09
CA LEU A 11 -15.20 2.02 -11.82
C LEU A 11 -15.78 0.65 -11.44
N LEU A 12 -14.92 -0.37 -11.40
CA LEU A 12 -15.30 -1.73 -11.03
C LEU A 12 -15.70 -1.81 -9.54
N THR A 13 -14.88 -1.26 -8.63
CA THR A 13 -15.20 -1.28 -7.20
C THR A 13 -16.48 -0.49 -6.88
N SER A 14 -16.71 0.65 -7.54
CA SER A 14 -17.91 1.45 -7.33
C SER A 14 -19.16 0.74 -7.85
N LEU A 15 -19.06 0.04 -8.99
CA LEU A 15 -20.17 -0.74 -9.53
C LEU A 15 -20.57 -1.88 -8.59
N PHE A 16 -19.59 -2.65 -8.12
CA PHE A 16 -19.84 -3.73 -7.16
C PHE A 16 -20.32 -3.22 -5.81
N ALA A 17 -19.73 -2.12 -5.31
CA ALA A 17 -20.16 -1.50 -4.05
C ALA A 17 -21.60 -1.01 -4.13
N LEU A 18 -22.00 -0.37 -5.24
CA LEU A 18 -23.36 0.11 -5.43
C LEU A 18 -24.37 -1.04 -5.43
N LEU A 19 -24.05 -2.16 -6.08
CA LEU A 19 -24.94 -3.33 -6.12
C LEU A 19 -25.22 -3.90 -4.71
N ILE A 20 -24.22 -3.86 -3.82
CA ILE A 20 -24.33 -4.34 -2.44
C ILE A 20 -24.96 -3.29 -1.52
N TYR A 21 -24.72 -1.99 -1.77
CA TYR A 21 -25.06 -0.91 -0.84
C TYR A 21 -26.48 -0.36 -1.03
N ILE A 22 -27.19 -0.66 -2.13
CA ILE A 22 -28.59 -0.25 -2.37
C ILE A 22 -29.50 -0.32 -1.12
N PRO A 23 -29.55 -1.44 -0.35
CA PRO A 23 -30.42 -1.54 0.83
C PRO A 23 -29.97 -0.71 2.05
N PHE A 24 -28.77 -0.14 2.04
CA PHE A 24 -28.17 0.58 3.17
C PHE A 24 -27.86 2.06 2.84
N LEU A 25 -28.52 2.63 1.82
CA LEU A 25 -28.26 4.02 1.40
C LEU A 25 -28.62 5.02 2.51
N GLU A 26 -27.60 5.49 3.21
CA GLU A 26 -27.68 6.64 4.12
C GLU A 26 -27.03 7.87 3.49
N VAL A 27 -27.68 9.03 3.61
CA VAL A 27 -27.15 10.30 3.10
C VAL A 27 -26.21 10.89 4.16
N PRO A 28 -24.92 11.08 3.85
CA PRO A 28 -23.96 11.59 4.83
C PRO A 28 -24.23 13.05 5.17
N ASN A 29 -24.07 13.40 6.46
CA ASN A 29 -24.06 14.79 6.90
C ASN A 29 -22.76 15.50 6.42
N THR A 30 -22.73 16.83 6.41
CA THR A 30 -21.60 17.68 5.97
C THR A 30 -20.26 17.25 6.59
N GLU A 31 -20.24 16.94 7.88
CA GLU A 31 -19.01 16.48 8.56
C GLU A 31 -18.53 15.13 8.03
N GLN A 32 -19.44 14.17 7.85
CA GLN A 32 -19.13 12.85 7.29
C GLN A 32 -18.66 12.98 5.84
N PHE A 33 -19.30 13.85 5.06
CA PHE A 33 -18.92 14.13 3.67
C PHE A 33 -17.49 14.68 3.58
N ILE A 34 -17.10 15.61 4.45
CA ILE A 34 -15.73 16.15 4.51
C ILE A 34 -14.73 15.02 4.85
N LYS A 35 -15.03 14.18 5.84
CA LYS A 35 -14.18 13.04 6.20
C LYS A 35 -14.02 12.06 5.03
N LEU A 36 -15.11 11.76 4.33
CA LEU A 36 -15.11 10.90 3.14
C LEU A 36 -14.28 11.52 2.01
N LEU A 37 -14.38 12.82 1.79
CA LEU A 37 -13.62 13.51 0.75
C LEU A 37 -12.11 13.48 1.03
N ILE A 38 -11.70 13.71 2.29
CA ILE A 38 -10.30 13.58 2.71
C ILE A 38 -9.82 12.14 2.52
N ALA A 39 -10.61 11.15 2.95
CA ALA A 39 -10.28 9.74 2.75
C ALA A 39 -10.18 9.36 1.27
N ALA A 40 -11.06 9.90 0.42
CA ALA A 40 -11.03 9.67 -1.03
C ALA A 40 -9.76 10.23 -1.68
N ILE A 41 -9.32 11.43 -1.30
CA ILE A 41 -8.08 12.04 -1.82
C ILE A 41 -6.87 11.20 -1.41
N ILE A 42 -6.75 10.88 -0.11
CA ILE A 42 -5.63 10.10 0.43
C ILE A 42 -5.61 8.69 -0.20
N GLY A 43 -6.77 8.03 -0.28
CA GLY A 43 -6.91 6.71 -0.87
C GLY A 43 -6.56 6.70 -2.36
N THR A 44 -6.98 7.72 -3.11
CA THR A 44 -6.64 7.86 -4.54
C THR A 44 -5.15 8.05 -4.74
N LEU A 45 -4.52 8.89 -3.93
CA LEU A 45 -3.07 9.10 -3.97
C LEU A 45 -2.31 7.81 -3.62
N MET A 46 -2.78 7.07 -2.62
CA MET A 46 -2.20 5.78 -2.23
C MET A 46 -2.31 4.75 -3.37
N HIS A 47 -3.50 4.57 -3.96
CA HIS A 47 -3.68 3.65 -5.08
C HIS A 47 -2.89 4.07 -6.32
N TYR A 48 -2.81 5.37 -6.61
CA TYR A 48 -2.03 5.87 -7.74
C TYR A 48 -0.53 5.59 -7.58
N THR A 49 0.03 5.92 -6.42
CA THR A 49 1.46 5.68 -6.12
C THR A 49 1.78 4.19 -6.07
N PHE A 50 0.87 3.36 -5.55
CA PHE A 50 0.99 1.91 -5.56
C PHE A 50 0.99 1.33 -6.99
N ASN A 51 0.05 1.76 -7.84
CA ASN A 51 0.01 1.34 -9.24
C ASN A 51 1.25 1.80 -10.01
N GLN A 52 1.81 2.97 -9.68
CA GLN A 52 3.08 3.43 -10.22
C GLN A 52 4.24 2.54 -9.78
N ALA A 53 4.30 2.13 -8.50
CA ALA A 53 5.32 1.22 -8.01
C ALA A 53 5.30 -0.12 -8.76
N ILE A 54 4.11 -0.72 -8.94
CA ILE A 54 3.94 -1.98 -9.69
C ILE A 54 4.39 -1.84 -11.16
N LYS A 55 4.25 -0.65 -11.74
CA LYS A 55 4.67 -0.42 -13.12
C LYS A 55 6.19 -0.41 -13.29
N ILE A 56 6.94 -0.04 -12.24
CA ILE A 56 8.40 0.17 -12.31
C ILE A 56 9.21 -0.89 -11.57
N SER A 57 8.57 -1.80 -10.84
CA SER A 57 9.23 -2.85 -10.05
C SER A 57 8.37 -4.11 -10.01
N ASP A 58 9.01 -5.25 -9.76
CA ASP A 58 8.34 -6.54 -9.70
C ASP A 58 7.33 -6.62 -8.55
N VAL A 59 6.17 -7.22 -8.81
CA VAL A 59 5.10 -7.38 -7.80
C VAL A 59 5.60 -8.11 -6.55
N THR A 60 6.46 -9.12 -6.72
CA THR A 60 7.05 -9.89 -5.62
C THR A 60 7.93 -9.03 -4.71
N PHE A 61 8.59 -8.02 -5.27
CA PHE A 61 9.39 -7.07 -4.50
C PHE A 61 8.50 -6.13 -3.67
N ILE A 62 7.41 -5.64 -4.28
CA ILE A 62 6.49 -4.65 -3.67
C ILE A 62 5.58 -5.29 -2.60
N THR A 63 5.25 -6.57 -2.75
CA THR A 63 4.32 -7.30 -1.88
C THR A 63 4.65 -7.17 -0.37
N PRO A 64 5.88 -7.38 0.10
CA PRO A 64 6.24 -7.15 1.50
C PRO A 64 5.97 -5.71 1.99
N PHE A 65 6.23 -4.70 1.16
CA PHE A 65 5.94 -3.30 1.50
C PHE A 65 4.43 -3.05 1.65
N LYS A 66 3.60 -3.70 0.85
CA LYS A 66 2.14 -3.66 1.03
C LYS A 66 1.74 -4.20 2.40
N TYR A 67 2.35 -5.30 2.84
CA TYR A 67 2.08 -5.87 4.17
C TYR A 67 2.64 -5.02 5.32
N MET A 68 3.70 -4.23 5.10
CA MET A 68 4.19 -3.24 6.08
C MET A 68 3.07 -2.27 6.51
N GLY A 69 2.08 -2.01 5.63
CA GLY A 69 0.88 -1.26 5.95
C GLY A 69 0.11 -1.80 7.16
N LEU A 70 0.18 -3.10 7.45
CA LEU A 70 -0.42 -3.71 8.65
C LEU A 70 0.29 -3.27 9.94
N VAL A 71 1.62 -3.11 9.89
CA VAL A 71 2.40 -2.62 11.02
C VAL A 71 2.01 -1.17 11.30
N PHE A 72 1.96 -0.33 10.27
CA PHE A 72 1.50 1.05 10.41
C PHE A 72 0.03 1.12 10.87
N ALA A 73 -0.86 0.31 10.32
CA ALA A 73 -2.26 0.26 10.73
C ALA A 73 -2.40 -0.12 12.21
N SER A 74 -1.63 -1.08 12.70
CA SER A 74 -1.61 -1.43 14.13
C SER A 74 -1.08 -0.30 15.00
N LEU A 75 -0.04 0.41 14.57
CA LEU A 75 0.51 1.57 15.29
C LEU A 75 -0.48 2.73 15.33
N LEU A 76 -1.12 3.04 14.20
CA LEU A 76 -2.15 4.07 14.12
C LEU A 76 -3.39 3.67 14.93
N GLY A 77 -3.76 2.39 14.92
CA GLY A 77 -4.79 1.79 15.76
C GLY A 77 -4.55 2.10 17.23
N PHE A 78 -3.34 1.79 17.70
CA PHE A 78 -2.92 2.10 19.06
C PHE A 78 -2.95 3.60 19.38
N ILE A 79 -2.47 4.46 18.49
CA ILE A 79 -2.39 5.91 18.71
C ILE A 79 -3.78 6.56 18.76
N PHE A 80 -4.65 6.25 17.79
CA PHE A 80 -5.94 6.92 17.62
C PHE A 80 -7.08 6.25 18.39
N PHE A 81 -7.05 4.93 18.53
CA PHE A 81 -8.14 4.15 19.11
C PHE A 81 -7.76 3.51 20.46
N ARG A 82 -6.50 3.65 20.90
CA ARG A 82 -5.96 3.00 22.12
C ARG A 82 -6.05 1.48 22.10
N ASP A 83 -6.11 0.90 20.91
CA ASP A 83 -6.10 -0.56 20.71
C ASP A 83 -4.68 -1.11 20.91
N VAL A 84 -4.45 -1.75 22.05
CA VAL A 84 -3.14 -2.31 22.41
C VAL A 84 -2.84 -3.54 21.54
N PRO A 85 -1.76 -3.54 20.74
CA PRO A 85 -1.41 -4.69 19.92
C PRO A 85 -1.04 -5.89 20.80
N ASN A 86 -1.60 -7.06 20.49
CA ASN A 86 -1.30 -8.28 21.22
C ASN A 86 0.04 -8.89 20.77
N VAL A 87 0.48 -9.94 21.46
CA VAL A 87 1.76 -10.63 21.18
C VAL A 87 1.83 -11.14 19.73
N TYR A 88 0.74 -11.64 19.16
CA TYR A 88 0.71 -12.11 17.78
C TYR A 88 0.88 -10.99 16.76
N THR A 89 0.36 -9.79 17.04
CA THR A 89 0.58 -8.59 16.22
C THR A 89 2.06 -8.20 16.19
N TRP A 90 2.74 -8.27 17.34
CA TRP A 90 4.18 -8.01 17.42
C TRP A 90 5.01 -9.05 16.65
N ILE A 91 4.68 -10.33 16.78
CA ILE A 91 5.36 -11.41 16.03
C ILE A 91 5.17 -11.22 14.52
N GLY A 92 3.92 -11.08 14.06
CA GLY A 92 3.61 -10.88 12.65
C GLY A 92 4.25 -9.61 12.08
N GLY A 93 4.17 -8.51 12.83
CA GLY A 93 4.78 -7.24 12.45
C GLY A 93 6.30 -7.33 12.33
N SER A 94 6.96 -8.07 13.22
CA SER A 94 8.41 -8.31 13.16
C SER A 94 8.80 -9.09 11.90
N ILE A 95 8.03 -10.12 11.54
CA ILE A 95 8.28 -10.91 10.32
C ILE A 95 8.15 -10.05 9.06
N ILE A 96 7.09 -9.22 8.98
CA ILE A 96 6.87 -8.30 7.87
C ILE A 96 8.01 -7.29 7.77
N PHE A 97 8.37 -6.68 8.89
CA PHE A 97 9.46 -5.69 8.95
C PHE A 97 10.80 -6.28 8.50
N LEU A 98 11.15 -7.48 8.99
CA LEU A 98 12.38 -8.18 8.58
C LEU A 98 12.37 -8.53 7.09
N SER A 99 11.23 -8.95 6.54
CA SER A 99 11.11 -9.25 5.11
C SER A 99 11.40 -8.03 4.25
N VAL A 100 10.83 -6.88 4.60
CA VAL A 100 11.07 -5.59 3.90
C VAL A 100 12.55 -5.19 4.01
N LEU A 101 13.14 -5.34 5.20
CA LEU A 101 14.54 -5.01 5.45
C LEU A 101 15.49 -5.86 4.60
N ILE A 102 15.31 -7.18 4.59
CA ILE A 102 16.13 -8.13 3.82
C ILE A 102 16.04 -7.82 2.33
N ILE A 103 14.83 -7.57 1.82
CA ILE A 103 14.60 -7.29 0.40
C ILE A 103 15.26 -5.98 -0.02
N THR A 104 15.15 -4.94 0.79
CA THR A 104 15.78 -3.63 0.54
C THR A 104 17.31 -3.74 0.52
N ILE A 105 17.90 -4.51 1.46
CA ILE A 105 19.35 -4.74 1.51
C ILE A 105 19.81 -5.52 0.27
N ARG A 106 19.09 -6.57 -0.10
CA ARG A 106 19.42 -7.41 -1.27
C ARG A 106 19.40 -6.59 -2.56
N GLU A 107 18.42 -5.73 -2.75
CA GLU A 107 18.33 -4.89 -3.96
C GLU A 107 19.47 -3.86 -4.02
N LYS A 108 19.83 -3.26 -2.88
CA LYS A 108 20.99 -2.38 -2.79
C LYS A 108 22.30 -3.09 -3.15
N GLN A 109 22.45 -4.36 -2.78
CA GLN A 109 23.62 -5.16 -3.14
C GLN A 109 23.64 -5.50 -4.64
N LEU A 110 22.50 -5.95 -5.18
CA LEU A 110 22.37 -6.27 -6.61
C LEU A 110 22.72 -5.06 -7.50
N ASN A 111 22.24 -3.87 -7.15
CA ASN A 111 22.54 -2.63 -7.89
C ASN A 111 24.03 -2.27 -7.85
N LYS A 112 24.75 -2.58 -6.75
CA LYS A 112 26.20 -2.39 -6.68
C LYS A 112 26.95 -3.36 -7.59
N ASP A 113 26.52 -4.62 -7.65
CA ASP A 113 27.16 -5.64 -8.49
C ASP A 113 27.00 -5.33 -9.98
N ILE A 114 25.82 -4.85 -10.39
CA ILE A 114 25.56 -4.39 -11.77
C ILE A 114 26.49 -3.21 -12.13
N ALA A 115 26.59 -2.20 -11.26
CA ALA A 115 27.46 -1.04 -11.49
C ALA A 115 28.95 -1.42 -11.54
N LYS A 116 29.38 -2.36 -10.69
CA LYS A 116 30.76 -2.88 -10.72
C LYS A 116 31.06 -3.62 -12.03
N LYS A 117 30.11 -4.42 -12.52
CA LYS A 117 30.26 -5.19 -13.76
C LYS A 117 30.34 -4.30 -15.01
N SER A 118 29.58 -3.19 -15.06
CA SER A 118 29.65 -2.23 -16.16
C SER A 118 30.95 -1.44 -16.22
N VAL A 119 31.61 -1.21 -15.06
CA VAL A 119 32.93 -0.54 -15.00
C VAL A 119 34.06 -1.46 -15.42
N ILE A 120 33.97 -2.77 -15.09
CA ILE A 120 35.01 -3.75 -15.42
C ILE A 120 34.96 -4.16 -16.90
N ASN A 121 33.77 -4.15 -17.51
CA ASN A 121 33.59 -4.50 -18.92
C ASN A 121 32.94 -3.33 -19.68
N PRO A 122 33.65 -2.20 -19.84
CA PRO A 122 33.20 -1.12 -20.71
C PRO A 122 33.24 -1.68 -22.14
N MET A 123 32.11 -1.64 -22.85
CA MET A 123 32.07 -1.98 -24.28
C MET A 123 33.03 -1.11 -25.07
#